data_AF-A0A2M9Y767-F1
#
_entry.id   AF-A0A2M9Y767-F1
#
_cell.length_a   1.000
_cell.length_b   1.000
_cell.length_c   1.000
_cell.angle_alpha   90.00
_cell.angle_beta   90.00
_cell.angle_gamma   90.00
#
_symmetry.space_group_name_H-M   'P 1'
#
loop_
_entity.id
_entity.type
_entity.pdbx_description
1 polymer ?
#
loop_
_entity_poly.entity_id
_entity_poly.type
_entity_poly.pdbx_seq_one_letter_code
_entity_poly.pdbx_strand_id
1 'polypeptide(L)'
;MLRFRTPANPKIEERKPLVIGLVIDKSWSMKGEKMESVIDASCALVNWLTRHDAVVIVAYSADVQIIQPVTHLTEKISVTDKIRNIQVATSTNLSGGWLSGLKSLNQCKIPNAYKRVLLLTDGNPTSGIKDKEALVKIAEDHLAMGISTTTIGVGNDFNEEILVEIAKAGGGNFHYIDNPEKASDIFFDEFGDIGALYAQAIDVELQLAPGVRFKQVLSETSHQVTEEFDEFLGDSKTISRQKVNLQLGDLRADDIRNLVLRLEIDDRVSQTESPFCEVNLSYYNLSKQNALEWVKESFQFPKGKNRGKQDPDVLVEILVANATTGIREISDLIKRGHSEDAKALLFGLIQDIKNNLHFAPNALGSVLGRLQVLETKITTKSDDLNKHLFMNSQILMKGPEKLDLKDVVLHDEIFEYRTIGDIDLYKCPEIKLLIEQKLSEGYRYMIFDFIETSHIDSSAIGMVIQIVGWLRRRGGELVVANIHDSVKKIFEITRLYNHIRVAENVSSAKEILQRIIYANEGDKKIS
;
A
#
# COMPACT_ATOMS: atom_id res chain seq x y z
N MET A 1 8.01 -16.80 -15.45
CA MET A 1 8.18 -15.74 -14.43
C MET A 1 9.18 -14.73 -14.97
N LEU A 2 8.87 -13.45 -14.89
CA LEU A 2 9.81 -12.36 -15.14
C LEU A 2 10.29 -11.84 -13.77
N ARG A 3 11.60 -11.65 -13.61
CA ARG A 3 12.21 -11.15 -12.37
C ARG A 3 12.94 -9.85 -12.67
N PHE A 4 12.44 -8.77 -12.12
CA PHE A 4 13.00 -7.43 -12.24
C PHE A 4 13.91 -7.16 -11.04
N ARG A 5 15.15 -6.77 -11.28
CA ARG A 5 16.12 -6.41 -10.24
C ARG A 5 16.71 -5.05 -10.58
N THR A 6 16.61 -4.11 -9.66
CA THR A 6 17.29 -2.82 -9.78
C THR A 6 18.73 -2.92 -9.23
N PRO A 7 19.67 -2.13 -9.76
CA PRO A 7 21.02 -2.08 -9.22
C PRO A 7 21.04 -1.39 -7.84
N ALA A 8 22.14 -1.55 -7.13
CA ALA A 8 22.42 -0.77 -5.93
C ALA A 8 22.50 0.74 -6.27
N ASN A 9 22.21 1.61 -5.30
CA ASN A 9 22.25 3.05 -5.49
C ASN A 9 23.66 3.45 -5.97
N PRO A 10 23.83 4.09 -7.15
CA PRO A 10 25.15 4.41 -7.69
C PRO A 10 25.98 5.38 -6.84
N LYS A 11 25.36 6.06 -5.84
CA LYS A 11 26.08 6.85 -4.83
C LYS A 11 26.66 6.01 -3.68
N ILE A 12 26.27 4.74 -3.55
CA ILE A 12 26.67 3.83 -2.48
C ILE A 12 27.20 2.55 -3.15
N GLU A 13 28.52 2.43 -3.27
CA GLU A 13 29.19 1.29 -3.96
C GLU A 13 28.77 -0.08 -3.39
N GLU A 14 28.38 -0.15 -2.11
CA GLU A 14 27.83 -1.36 -1.49
C GLU A 14 26.86 -0.99 -0.35
N ARG A 15 25.60 -1.41 -0.47
CA ARG A 15 24.57 -1.13 0.56
C ARG A 15 24.91 -1.91 1.83
N LYS A 16 25.36 -1.22 2.87
CA LYS A 16 25.51 -1.80 4.21
C LYS A 16 24.15 -2.29 4.72
N PRO A 17 24.04 -3.51 5.26
CA PRO A 17 22.81 -3.99 5.88
C PRO A 17 22.32 -3.04 6.97
N LEU A 18 21.02 -2.84 7.05
CA LEU A 18 20.38 -2.18 8.18
C LEU A 18 20.08 -3.22 9.26
N VAL A 19 20.44 -2.91 10.51
CA VAL A 19 20.01 -3.68 11.68
C VAL A 19 19.19 -2.73 12.54
N ILE A 20 17.87 -2.91 12.48
CA ILE A 20 16.92 -2.00 13.10
C ILE A 20 16.37 -2.61 14.39
N GLY A 21 16.42 -1.82 15.47
CA GLY A 21 15.76 -2.14 16.73
C GLY A 21 14.46 -1.37 16.84
N LEU A 22 13.34 -2.02 16.57
CA LEU A 22 12.02 -1.42 16.68
C LEU A 22 11.50 -1.59 18.10
N VAL A 23 11.48 -0.50 18.87
CA VAL A 23 11.12 -0.50 20.29
C VAL A 23 9.77 0.21 20.44
N ILE A 24 8.73 -0.56 20.68
CA ILE A 24 7.32 -0.14 20.66
C ILE A 24 6.78 -0.03 22.08
N ASP A 25 6.31 1.16 22.44
CA ASP A 25 5.50 1.36 23.62
C ASP A 25 4.14 0.67 23.46
N LYS A 26 3.80 -0.23 24.38
CA LYS A 26 2.49 -0.89 24.48
C LYS A 26 1.74 -0.46 25.74
N SER A 27 2.05 0.70 26.31
CA SER A 27 1.34 1.22 27.48
C SER A 27 -0.12 1.58 27.15
N TRP A 28 -0.95 1.76 28.19
CA TRP A 28 -2.39 1.96 28.02
C TRP A 28 -2.72 3.28 27.32
N SER A 29 -1.85 4.28 27.43
CA SER A 29 -1.97 5.56 26.72
C SER A 29 -1.95 5.36 25.20
N MET A 30 -1.27 4.33 24.71
CA MET A 30 -1.20 3.98 23.28
C MET A 30 -2.53 3.42 22.74
N LYS A 31 -3.55 3.16 23.56
CA LYS A 31 -4.79 2.52 23.11
C LYS A 31 -5.50 3.32 22.01
N GLY A 32 -6.11 2.59 21.07
CA GLY A 32 -6.89 3.16 19.97
C GLY A 32 -5.98 3.57 18.82
N GLU A 33 -6.24 4.74 18.25
CA GLU A 33 -5.58 5.24 17.03
C GLU A 33 -4.06 5.32 17.16
N LYS A 34 -3.51 5.65 18.34
CA LYS A 34 -2.04 5.72 18.55
C LYS A 34 -1.36 4.36 18.31
N MET A 35 -1.89 3.28 18.89
CA MET A 35 -1.36 1.93 18.69
C MET A 35 -1.59 1.49 17.25
N GLU A 36 -2.77 1.71 16.67
CA GLU A 36 -3.02 1.37 15.26
C GLU A 36 -2.00 2.06 14.33
N SER A 37 -1.73 3.35 14.56
CA SER A 37 -0.73 4.13 13.84
C SER A 37 0.67 3.52 13.96
N VAL A 38 1.06 3.12 15.16
CA VAL A 38 2.38 2.52 15.44
C VAL A 38 2.49 1.13 14.81
N ILE A 39 1.44 0.32 14.86
CA ILE A 39 1.39 -0.99 14.21
C ILE A 39 1.55 -0.84 12.70
N ASP A 40 0.82 0.09 12.08
CA ASP A 40 0.87 0.33 10.65
C ASP A 40 2.23 0.89 10.22
N ALA A 41 2.76 1.88 10.94
CA ALA A 41 4.11 2.41 10.75
C ALA A 41 5.18 1.31 10.85
N SER A 42 5.09 0.48 11.89
CA SER A 42 6.00 -0.64 12.11
C SER A 42 5.92 -1.67 10.98
N CYS A 43 4.71 -1.97 10.50
CA CYS A 43 4.52 -2.86 9.36
C CYS A 43 5.07 -2.26 8.06
N ALA A 44 4.87 -0.96 7.83
CA ALA A 44 5.40 -0.26 6.68
C ALA A 44 6.94 -0.31 6.65
N LEU A 45 7.60 -0.08 7.79
CA LEU A 45 9.06 -0.23 7.91
C LEU A 45 9.53 -1.64 7.58
N VAL A 46 8.90 -2.66 8.17
CA VAL A 46 9.26 -4.06 7.91
C VAL A 46 9.08 -4.41 6.43
N ASN A 47 8.05 -3.87 5.78
CA ASN A 47 7.83 -4.04 4.35
C ASN A 47 8.84 -3.29 3.49
N TRP A 48 9.33 -2.14 3.96
CA TRP A 48 10.35 -1.34 3.28
C TRP A 48 11.75 -1.96 3.36
N LEU A 49 12.13 -2.54 4.49
CA LEU A 49 13.44 -3.19 4.69
C LEU A 49 13.67 -4.34 3.69
N THR A 50 14.90 -4.62 3.28
CA THR A 50 15.22 -5.71 2.34
C THR A 50 15.53 -7.02 3.06
N ARG A 51 15.66 -8.14 2.33
CA ARG A 51 16.08 -9.43 2.91
C ARG A 51 17.49 -9.43 3.51
N HIS A 52 18.32 -8.45 3.13
CA HIS A 52 19.69 -8.31 3.62
C HIS A 52 19.72 -7.58 4.97
N ASP A 53 18.63 -6.91 5.33
CA ASP A 53 18.47 -6.21 6.61
C ASP A 53 18.01 -7.17 7.71
N ALA A 54 18.13 -6.72 8.95
CA ALA A 54 17.65 -7.43 10.12
C ALA A 54 16.82 -6.50 11.00
N VAL A 55 15.83 -7.07 11.68
CA VAL A 55 15.01 -6.34 12.65
C VAL A 55 14.88 -7.12 13.95
N VAL A 56 14.92 -6.41 15.07
CA VAL A 56 14.44 -6.88 16.36
C VAL A 56 13.25 -6.03 16.76
N ILE A 57 12.21 -6.67 17.30
CA ILE A 57 11.03 -5.99 17.79
C ILE A 57 10.95 -6.20 19.28
N VAL A 58 10.97 -5.10 20.02
CA VAL A 58 10.80 -5.06 21.47
C VAL A 58 9.51 -4.31 21.75
N ALA A 59 8.58 -4.94 22.45
CA ALA A 59 7.38 -4.29 22.95
C ALA A 59 7.50 -4.09 24.47
N TYR A 60 7.21 -2.90 24.98
CA TYR A 60 7.40 -2.59 26.39
C TYR A 60 6.22 -1.86 27.03
N SER A 61 5.97 -2.16 28.30
CA SER A 61 5.06 -1.42 29.20
C SER A 61 5.67 -1.46 30.60
N ALA A 62 5.04 -2.03 31.63
CA ALA A 62 5.72 -2.39 32.87
C ALA A 62 6.86 -3.41 32.63
N ASP A 63 6.58 -4.42 31.81
CA ASP A 63 7.51 -5.47 31.38
C ASP A 63 8.07 -5.18 29.97
N VAL A 64 9.20 -5.83 29.65
CA VAL A 64 9.86 -5.71 28.34
C VAL A 64 9.86 -7.09 27.67
N GLN A 65 9.32 -7.16 26.46
CA GLN A 65 9.19 -8.40 25.70
C GLN A 65 9.89 -8.28 24.35
N ILE A 66 10.71 -9.28 24.00
CA ILE A 66 11.26 -9.40 22.65
C ILE A 66 10.26 -10.20 21.82
N ILE A 67 9.52 -9.50 20.96
CA ILE A 67 8.51 -10.09 20.07
C ILE A 67 9.16 -10.81 18.89
N GLN A 68 10.25 -10.24 18.37
CA GLN A 68 11.05 -10.79 17.30
C GLN A 68 12.54 -10.61 17.64
N PRO A 69 13.33 -11.68 17.82
CA PRO A 69 14.77 -11.55 17.99
C PRO A 69 15.44 -11.03 16.70
N VAL A 70 16.64 -10.46 16.82
CA VAL A 70 17.41 -9.95 15.66
C VAL A 70 17.65 -11.08 14.67
N THR A 71 16.96 -11.05 13.54
CA THR A 71 17.11 -12.02 12.45
C THR A 71 17.04 -11.31 11.10
N HIS A 72 17.70 -11.84 10.09
CA HIS A 72 17.54 -11.36 8.72
C HIS A 72 16.06 -11.41 8.29
N LEU A 73 15.63 -10.40 7.54
CA LEU A 73 14.26 -10.20 7.10
C LEU A 73 13.89 -11.06 5.88
N THR A 74 14.01 -12.38 6.03
CA THR A 74 13.57 -13.32 4.99
C THR A 74 12.05 -13.47 4.95
N GLU A 75 11.37 -13.28 6.08
CA GLU A 75 9.94 -13.55 6.26
C GLU A 75 9.17 -12.33 6.80
N LYS A 76 9.05 -11.28 5.98
CA LYS A 76 8.40 -10.01 6.35
C LYS A 76 6.97 -10.20 6.89
N ILE A 77 6.19 -11.07 6.26
CA ILE A 77 4.79 -11.32 6.64
C ILE A 77 4.68 -11.80 8.09
N SER A 78 5.48 -12.80 8.48
CA SER A 78 5.50 -13.32 9.85
C SER A 78 5.87 -12.25 10.88
N VAL A 79 6.82 -11.38 10.53
CA VAL A 79 7.24 -10.27 11.39
C VAL A 79 6.08 -9.26 11.54
N THR A 80 5.41 -8.88 10.44
CA THR A 80 4.25 -7.97 10.50
C THR A 80 3.08 -8.55 11.28
N ASP A 81 2.84 -9.87 11.20
CA ASP A 81 1.77 -10.51 11.97
C ASP A 81 2.07 -10.50 13.48
N LYS A 82 3.33 -10.67 13.86
CA LYS A 82 3.73 -10.54 15.27
C LYS A 82 3.54 -9.10 15.78
N ILE A 83 3.85 -8.10 14.94
CA ILE A 83 3.60 -6.68 15.25
C ILE A 83 2.10 -6.47 15.50
N ARG A 84 1.24 -6.88 14.57
CA ARG A 84 -0.23 -6.70 14.68
C ARG A 84 -0.87 -7.36 15.91
N ASN A 85 -0.21 -8.36 16.49
CA ASN A 85 -0.70 -9.05 17.69
C ASN A 85 -0.29 -8.37 19.01
N ILE A 86 0.51 -7.30 18.98
CA ILE A 86 0.91 -6.57 20.19
C ILE A 86 -0.34 -5.95 20.84
N GLN A 87 -0.58 -6.30 22.10
CA GLN A 87 -1.70 -5.80 22.89
C GLN A 87 -1.22 -4.72 23.86
N VAL A 88 -2.07 -3.72 24.11
CA VAL A 88 -1.82 -2.70 25.13
C VAL A 88 -1.84 -3.29 26.54
N ALA A 89 -1.00 -2.75 27.41
CA ALA A 89 -0.78 -3.15 28.80
C ALA A 89 -0.57 -1.91 29.68
N THR A 90 -0.43 -2.07 30.99
CA THR A 90 -0.32 -0.94 31.93
C THR A 90 1.13 -0.48 32.15
N SER A 91 1.30 0.79 32.51
CA SER A 91 2.59 1.45 32.79
C SER A 91 3.56 1.56 31.61
N THR A 92 4.63 2.33 31.78
CA THR A 92 5.59 2.72 30.74
C THR A 92 7.02 2.67 31.28
N ASN A 93 7.74 1.57 31.03
CA ASN A 93 9.16 1.39 31.34
C ASN A 93 10.01 1.64 30.08
N LEU A 94 10.08 2.92 29.69
CA LEU A 94 10.79 3.37 28.48
C LEU A 94 12.25 2.94 28.49
N SER A 95 12.97 3.19 29.59
CA SER A 95 14.39 2.83 29.70
C SER A 95 14.64 1.33 29.52
N GLY A 96 13.78 0.47 30.07
CA GLY A 96 13.89 -0.98 29.92
C GLY A 96 13.69 -1.44 28.47
N GLY A 97 12.67 -0.92 27.79
CA GLY A 97 12.40 -1.22 26.38
C GLY A 97 13.56 -0.79 25.50
N TRP A 98 13.99 0.46 25.64
CA TRP A 98 15.07 1.05 24.85
C TRP A 98 16.42 0.32 25.06
N LEU A 99 16.81 0.08 26.32
CA LEU A 99 18.04 -0.67 26.64
C LEU A 99 18.02 -2.10 26.10
N SER A 100 16.86 -2.76 26.06
CA SER A 100 16.72 -4.10 25.47
C SER A 100 16.97 -4.09 23.96
N GLY A 101 16.46 -3.07 23.26
CA GLY A 101 16.73 -2.84 21.84
C GLY A 101 18.22 -2.60 21.58
N LEU A 102 18.83 -1.68 22.32
CA LEU A 102 20.27 -1.38 22.25
C LEU A 102 21.13 -2.64 22.49
N LYS A 103 20.82 -3.41 23.53
CA LYS A 103 21.52 -4.66 23.87
C LYS A 103 21.42 -5.68 22.74
N SER A 104 20.24 -5.82 22.13
CA SER A 104 20.01 -6.75 21.03
C SER A 104 20.82 -6.37 19.79
N LEU A 105 20.90 -5.07 19.45
CA LEU A 105 21.73 -4.57 18.35
C LEU A 105 23.22 -4.73 18.63
N ASN A 106 23.67 -4.53 19.87
CA ASN A 106 25.07 -4.73 20.25
C ASN A 106 25.49 -6.21 20.09
N GLN A 107 24.60 -7.14 20.46
CA GLN A 107 24.84 -8.58 20.33
C GLN A 107 24.73 -9.11 18.89
N CYS A 108 24.23 -8.29 17.95
CA CYS A 108 24.10 -8.67 16.54
C CYS A 108 25.48 -8.81 15.87
N LYS A 109 25.72 -9.98 15.26
CA LYS A 109 26.98 -10.35 14.59
C LYS A 109 27.05 -10.00 13.11
N ILE A 110 26.08 -9.25 12.57
CA ILE A 110 26.11 -8.85 11.15
C ILE A 110 27.24 -7.82 10.98
N PRO A 111 28.31 -8.15 10.22
CA PRO A 111 29.45 -7.26 10.05
C PRO A 111 29.10 -6.08 9.14
N ASN A 112 29.77 -4.94 9.35
CA ASN A 112 29.66 -3.74 8.50
C ASN A 112 28.20 -3.27 8.27
N ALA A 113 27.36 -3.35 9.30
CA ALA A 113 25.96 -2.94 9.24
C ALA A 113 25.73 -1.59 9.92
N TYR A 114 24.75 -0.83 9.43
CA TYR A 114 24.22 0.33 10.15
C TYR A 114 23.25 -0.15 11.22
N LYS A 115 23.57 0.12 12.48
CA LYS A 115 22.74 -0.26 13.64
C LYS A 115 21.98 0.96 14.14
N ARG A 116 20.64 0.86 14.19
CA ARG A 116 19.79 1.95 14.66
C ARG A 116 18.60 1.45 15.44
N VAL A 117 18.35 2.06 16.60
CA VAL A 117 17.12 1.86 17.36
C VAL A 117 16.10 2.93 16.98
N LEU A 118 14.87 2.52 16.70
CA LEU A 118 13.69 3.38 16.56
C LEU A 118 12.84 3.20 17.81
N LEU A 119 12.79 4.22 18.65
CA LEU A 119 12.02 4.23 19.89
C LEU A 119 10.68 4.93 19.66
N LEU A 120 9.57 4.18 19.68
CA LEU A 120 8.21 4.72 19.51
C LEU A 120 7.52 4.79 20.87
N THR A 121 7.06 5.98 21.26
CA THR A 121 6.41 6.20 22.56
C THR A 121 5.44 7.38 22.54
N ASP A 122 4.35 7.26 23.30
CA ASP A 122 3.39 8.35 23.53
C ASP A 122 3.44 8.91 24.96
N GLY A 123 4.43 8.49 25.77
CA GLY A 123 4.36 8.64 27.21
C GLY A 123 5.61 9.20 27.88
N ASN A 124 5.41 9.66 29.12
CA ASN A 124 6.48 10.02 30.04
C ASN A 124 7.06 8.75 30.71
N PRO A 125 8.37 8.65 30.94
CA PRO A 125 8.95 7.53 31.70
C PRO A 125 8.32 7.40 33.11
N THR A 126 7.47 6.40 33.32
CA THR A 126 6.80 6.18 34.62
C THR A 126 7.57 5.22 35.53
N SER A 127 8.43 4.38 34.94
CA SER A 127 9.28 3.40 35.64
C SER A 127 10.66 3.30 34.99
N GLY A 128 11.66 2.84 35.74
CA GLY A 128 13.05 2.72 35.29
C GLY A 128 13.87 4.01 35.47
N ILE A 129 14.81 4.27 34.56
CA ILE A 129 15.62 5.50 34.56
C ILE A 129 14.76 6.67 34.07
N LYS A 130 14.61 7.68 34.93
CA LYS A 130 13.85 8.91 34.64
C LYS A 130 14.73 10.15 34.53
N ASP A 131 15.97 10.03 34.98
CA ASP A 131 16.95 11.10 34.98
C ASP A 131 17.40 11.37 33.54
N LYS A 132 17.23 12.61 33.09
CA LYS A 132 17.48 13.02 31.70
C LYS A 132 18.96 12.86 31.36
N GLU A 133 19.83 13.30 32.25
CA GLU A 133 21.29 13.24 32.12
C GLU A 133 21.77 11.79 32.00
N ALA A 134 21.20 10.88 32.79
CA ALA A 134 21.49 9.45 32.66
C ALA A 134 21.05 8.87 31.31
N LEU A 135 19.87 9.24 30.80
CA LEU A 135 19.38 8.77 29.49
C LEU A 135 20.23 9.31 28.33
N VAL A 136 20.62 10.59 28.39
CA VAL A 136 21.53 11.22 27.41
C VAL A 136 22.87 10.49 27.40
N LYS A 137 23.46 10.22 28.57
CA LYS A 137 24.72 9.50 28.67
C LYS A 137 24.66 8.09 28.08
N ILE A 138 23.56 7.37 28.30
CA ILE A 138 23.34 6.05 27.68
C ILE A 138 23.33 6.16 26.15
N ALA A 139 22.70 7.19 25.59
CA ALA A 139 22.65 7.42 24.15
C ALA A 139 24.05 7.70 23.58
N GLU A 140 24.84 8.57 24.24
CA GLU A 140 26.23 8.88 23.85
C GLU A 140 27.12 7.64 23.87
N ASP A 141 27.04 6.85 24.94
CA ASP A 141 27.84 5.62 25.10
C ASP A 141 27.55 4.61 23.98
N HIS A 142 26.28 4.46 23.58
CA HIS A 142 25.90 3.53 22.50
C HIS A 142 26.20 4.06 21.11
N LEU A 143 26.11 5.39 20.90
CA LEU A 143 26.56 6.01 19.66
C LEU A 143 28.06 5.79 19.45
N ALA A 144 28.87 5.90 20.51
CA ALA A 144 30.30 5.58 20.48
C ALA A 144 30.58 4.10 20.12
N MET A 145 29.63 3.20 20.38
CA MET A 145 29.66 1.79 19.95
C MET A 145 29.10 1.56 18.53
N GLY A 146 28.71 2.63 17.83
CA GLY A 146 28.17 2.58 16.46
C GLY A 146 26.68 2.23 16.39
N ILE A 147 25.93 2.38 17.48
CA ILE A 147 24.48 2.16 17.52
C ILE A 147 23.78 3.49 17.72
N SER A 148 23.06 3.95 16.70
CA SER A 148 22.32 5.20 16.76
C SER A 148 20.91 5.02 17.33
N THR A 149 20.32 6.07 17.88
CA THR A 149 18.93 6.07 18.38
C THR A 149 18.15 7.21 17.76
N THR A 150 17.02 6.88 17.13
CA THR A 150 16.01 7.81 16.63
C THR A 150 14.76 7.62 17.47
N THR A 151 14.15 8.72 17.90
CA THR A 151 12.97 8.70 18.76
C THR A 151 11.76 9.21 17.99
N ILE A 152 10.63 8.56 18.19
CA ILE A 152 9.39 8.83 17.50
C ILE A 152 8.30 9.04 18.55
N GLY A 153 7.86 10.28 18.70
CA GLY A 153 6.74 10.64 19.56
C GLY A 153 5.40 10.33 18.89
N VAL A 154 4.46 9.75 19.61
CA VAL A 154 3.14 9.34 19.08
C VAL A 154 2.02 10.08 19.81
N GLY A 155 1.20 10.85 19.07
CA GLY A 155 0.15 11.69 19.66
C GLY A 155 0.68 12.80 20.59
N ASN A 156 -0.18 13.53 21.30
CA ASN A 156 0.23 14.82 21.90
C ASN A 156 0.83 14.77 23.33
N ASP A 157 0.99 13.58 23.94
CA ASP A 157 1.15 13.44 25.40
C ASP A 157 2.52 12.91 25.87
N PHE A 158 3.58 13.02 25.04
CA PHE A 158 4.92 12.56 25.38
C PHE A 158 5.86 13.68 25.84
N ASN A 159 6.98 13.32 26.45
CA ASN A 159 8.02 14.28 26.85
C ASN A 159 8.95 14.60 25.66
N GLU A 160 8.59 15.60 24.86
CA GLU A 160 9.37 16.00 23.69
C GLU A 160 10.82 16.33 24.06
N GLU A 161 11.04 17.04 25.16
CA GLU A 161 12.37 17.45 25.61
C GLU A 161 13.30 16.25 25.85
N ILE A 162 12.80 15.19 26.48
CA ILE A 162 13.58 13.97 26.72
C ILE A 162 13.85 13.24 25.41
N LEU A 163 12.85 13.09 24.52
CA LEU A 163 13.02 12.36 23.27
C LEU A 163 13.99 13.05 22.32
N VAL A 164 13.87 14.38 22.16
CA VAL A 164 14.77 15.19 21.35
C VAL A 164 16.22 15.06 21.84
N GLU A 165 16.44 15.11 23.15
CA GLU A 165 17.80 15.01 23.71
C GLU A 165 18.37 13.59 23.59
N ILE A 166 17.57 12.54 23.74
CA ILE A 166 18.01 11.16 23.48
C ILE A 166 18.38 10.99 22.00
N ALA A 167 17.55 11.45 21.07
CA ALA A 167 17.84 11.34 19.64
C ALA A 167 19.12 12.08 19.26
N LYS A 168 19.24 13.33 19.72
CA LYS A 168 20.40 14.19 19.46
C LYS A 168 21.69 13.58 20.01
N ALA A 169 21.67 13.12 21.26
CA ALA A 169 22.82 12.45 21.89
C ALA A 169 23.13 11.07 21.26
N GLY A 170 22.10 10.38 20.78
CA GLY A 170 22.18 9.08 20.11
C GLY A 170 22.49 9.15 18.62
N GLY A 171 22.75 10.34 18.07
CA GLY A 171 23.12 10.52 16.65
C GLY A 171 22.00 10.13 15.66
N GLY A 172 20.75 10.24 16.09
CA GLY A 172 19.55 10.06 15.27
C GLY A 172 18.67 11.30 15.29
N ASN A 173 17.43 11.14 14.82
CA ASN A 173 16.46 12.22 14.70
C ASN A 173 15.30 12.07 15.68
N PHE A 174 14.61 13.17 15.94
CA PHE A 174 13.31 13.15 16.58
C PHE A 174 12.23 13.34 15.52
N HIS A 175 11.23 12.46 15.53
CA HIS A 175 10.09 12.50 14.63
C HIS A 175 8.79 12.45 15.42
N TYR A 176 7.72 12.91 14.79
CA TYR A 176 6.39 12.94 15.39
C TYR A 176 5.38 12.22 14.47
N ILE A 177 4.66 11.23 15.02
CA ILE A 177 3.58 10.50 14.35
C ILE A 177 2.24 10.94 14.96
N ASP A 178 1.47 11.68 14.17
CA ASP A 178 0.04 11.93 14.36
C ASP A 178 -0.84 11.06 13.44
N ASN A 179 -0.27 10.46 12.39
CA ASN A 179 -0.95 9.60 11.41
C ASN A 179 0.03 8.54 10.84
N PRO A 180 -0.38 7.26 10.66
CA PRO A 180 0.44 6.21 10.08
C PRO A 180 0.96 6.50 8.65
N GLU A 181 0.30 7.34 7.86
CA GLU A 181 0.76 7.70 6.52
C GLU A 181 2.11 8.46 6.55
N LYS A 182 2.35 9.27 7.59
CA LYS A 182 3.64 9.97 7.80
C LYS A 182 4.78 9.04 8.17
N ALA A 183 4.50 7.80 8.58
CA ALA A 183 5.56 6.87 8.92
C ALA A 183 6.48 6.57 7.73
N SER A 184 5.90 6.49 6.52
CA SER A 184 6.68 6.29 5.29
C SER A 184 7.62 7.47 5.01
N ASP A 185 7.16 8.70 5.26
CA ASP A 185 7.97 9.92 5.13
C ASP A 185 9.07 9.96 6.20
N ILE A 186 8.74 9.61 7.45
CA ILE A 186 9.70 9.51 8.55
C ILE A 186 10.81 8.49 8.22
N PHE A 187 10.46 7.33 7.67
CA PHE A 187 11.47 6.35 7.25
C PHE A 187 12.27 6.81 6.04
N PHE A 188 11.66 7.57 5.13
CA PHE A 188 12.36 8.18 4.01
C PHE A 188 13.34 9.26 4.50
N ASP A 189 12.95 10.12 5.44
CA ASP A 189 13.84 11.11 6.04
C ASP A 189 14.97 10.43 6.84
N GLU A 190 14.67 9.30 7.47
CA GLU A 190 15.62 8.57 8.32
C GLU A 190 16.62 7.71 7.53
N PHE A 191 16.19 7.15 6.39
CA PHE A 191 16.95 6.16 5.62
C PHE A 191 17.03 6.47 4.11
N GLY A 192 16.68 7.68 3.69
CA GLY A 192 16.46 8.07 2.28
C GLY A 192 17.64 7.82 1.35
N ASP A 193 18.86 7.91 1.86
CA ASP A 193 20.07 7.58 1.09
C ASP A 193 20.18 6.08 0.78
N ILE A 194 19.61 5.20 1.61
CA ILE A 194 19.73 3.74 1.59
C ILE A 194 18.57 3.07 0.82
N GLY A 195 17.44 3.75 0.64
CA GLY A 195 16.25 3.25 -0.11
C GLY A 195 15.75 4.20 -1.19
N ALA A 196 16.64 4.99 -1.78
CA ALA A 196 16.32 5.91 -2.87
C ALA A 196 15.55 5.17 -3.98
N LEU A 197 14.47 5.80 -4.42
CA LEU A 197 13.69 5.36 -5.57
C LEU A 197 14.60 5.32 -6.80
N TYR A 198 14.65 4.19 -7.50
CA TYR A 198 15.57 3.99 -8.63
C TYR A 198 14.82 4.11 -9.96
N ALA A 199 13.70 3.40 -10.07
CA ALA A 199 12.87 3.34 -11.26
C ALA A 199 11.44 3.76 -10.93
N GLN A 200 10.91 4.70 -11.71
CA GLN A 200 9.51 5.14 -11.62
C GLN A 200 8.74 4.81 -12.90
N ALA A 201 7.42 4.62 -12.74
CA ALA A 201 6.48 4.38 -13.83
C ALA A 201 6.97 3.28 -14.79
N ILE A 202 7.27 2.12 -14.21
CA ILE A 202 7.77 0.97 -14.95
C ILE A 202 6.62 0.39 -15.76
N ASP A 203 6.71 0.54 -17.07
CA ASP A 203 5.83 -0.07 -18.06
C ASP A 203 6.55 -1.26 -18.70
N VAL A 204 5.86 -2.39 -18.80
CA VAL A 204 6.36 -3.62 -19.42
C VAL A 204 5.43 -4.02 -20.55
N GLU A 205 5.94 -3.99 -21.77
CA GLU A 205 5.29 -4.50 -22.97
C GLU A 205 5.83 -5.89 -23.30
N LEU A 206 4.93 -6.86 -23.46
CA LEU A 206 5.23 -8.19 -23.96
C LEU A 206 4.70 -8.30 -25.39
N GLN A 207 5.56 -8.63 -26.35
CA GLN A 207 5.18 -8.97 -27.71
C GLN A 207 5.24 -10.49 -27.88
N LEU A 208 4.09 -11.13 -28.02
CA LEU A 208 3.98 -12.58 -28.13
C LEU A 208 4.01 -13.02 -29.59
N ALA A 209 4.77 -14.09 -29.85
CA ALA A 209 4.85 -14.69 -31.18
C ALA A 209 3.48 -15.27 -31.62
N PRO A 210 3.21 -15.34 -32.92
CA PRO A 210 2.09 -16.10 -33.47
C PRO A 210 1.91 -17.47 -32.83
N GLY A 211 0.71 -17.77 -32.33
CA GLY A 211 0.41 -19.05 -31.66
C GLY A 211 0.77 -19.10 -30.16
N VAL A 212 1.28 -18.01 -29.60
CA VAL A 212 1.42 -17.81 -28.14
C VAL A 212 0.29 -16.90 -27.67
N ARG A 213 -0.54 -17.40 -26.74
CA ARG A 213 -1.66 -16.67 -26.15
C ARG A 213 -1.41 -16.36 -24.69
N PHE A 214 -1.61 -15.11 -24.31
CA PHE A 214 -1.68 -14.72 -22.91
C PHE A 214 -2.96 -15.27 -22.28
N LYS A 215 -2.84 -15.97 -21.14
CA LYS A 215 -4.00 -16.44 -20.37
C LYS A 215 -4.31 -15.52 -19.21
N GLN A 216 -3.30 -15.25 -18.38
CA GLN A 216 -3.49 -14.58 -17.10
C GLN A 216 -2.16 -14.11 -16.53
N VAL A 217 -2.18 -12.98 -15.81
CA VAL A 217 -1.16 -12.60 -14.83
C VAL A 217 -1.61 -13.07 -13.45
N LEU A 218 -0.76 -13.82 -12.75
CA LEU A 218 -1.06 -14.35 -11.42
C LEU A 218 -0.77 -13.32 -10.31
N SER A 219 0.13 -12.38 -10.58
CA SER A 219 0.38 -11.22 -9.72
C SER A 219 -0.74 -10.18 -9.89
N GLU A 220 -1.15 -9.52 -8.80
CA GLU A 220 -2.10 -8.40 -8.88
C GLU A 220 -1.43 -7.20 -9.56
N THR A 221 -1.58 -7.11 -10.88
CA THR A 221 -0.96 -6.07 -11.71
C THR A 221 -1.94 -5.67 -12.81
N SER A 222 -2.13 -4.37 -13.00
CA SER A 222 -2.96 -3.86 -14.09
C SER A 222 -2.31 -4.25 -15.42
N HIS A 223 -3.15 -4.72 -16.35
CA HIS A 223 -2.68 -5.11 -17.67
C HIS A 223 -3.73 -4.82 -18.74
N GLN A 224 -3.24 -4.61 -19.95
CA GLN A 224 -4.05 -4.46 -21.16
C GLN A 224 -3.52 -5.41 -22.22
N VAL A 225 -4.42 -6.07 -22.93
CA VAL A 225 -4.07 -6.98 -24.03
C VAL A 225 -4.62 -6.39 -25.33
N THR A 226 -3.78 -6.31 -26.35
CA THR A 226 -4.13 -5.83 -27.69
C THR A 226 -3.80 -6.92 -28.70
N GLU A 227 -4.70 -7.15 -29.65
CA GLU A 227 -4.47 -8.08 -30.76
C GLU A 227 -4.14 -7.29 -32.04
N GLU A 228 -3.02 -7.63 -32.65
CA GLU A 228 -2.61 -7.10 -33.96
C GLU A 228 -2.78 -8.20 -35.01
N PHE A 229 -3.41 -7.85 -36.14
CA PHE A 229 -3.60 -8.75 -37.28
C PHE A 229 -2.62 -8.36 -38.39
N ASP A 230 -1.80 -9.30 -38.84
CA ASP A 230 -1.01 -9.11 -40.06
C ASP A 230 -1.97 -9.20 -41.28
N GLU A 231 -2.31 -8.07 -41.90
CA GLU A 231 -3.18 -8.00 -43.10
C GLU A 231 -2.52 -8.56 -44.38
N PHE A 232 -1.28 -9.02 -44.32
CA PHE A 232 -0.48 -9.39 -45.49
C PHE A 232 -0.11 -10.87 -45.48
N LEU A 233 -1.05 -11.74 -45.85
CA LEU A 233 -0.77 -13.06 -46.42
C LEU A 233 -2.07 -13.57 -47.08
N GLY A 234 -2.14 -13.39 -48.40
CA GLY A 234 -3.18 -13.96 -49.25
C GLY A 234 -3.08 -15.48 -49.30
N ASP A 235 -3.53 -16.15 -48.25
CA ASP A 235 -4.22 -17.45 -48.26
C ASP A 235 -4.60 -17.85 -46.82
N SER A 236 -5.86 -17.58 -46.48
CA SER A 236 -6.71 -18.31 -45.53
C SER A 236 -6.33 -18.54 -44.06
N LYS A 237 -5.32 -17.90 -43.44
CA LYS A 237 -5.24 -17.80 -41.96
C LYS A 237 -4.68 -16.46 -41.50
N THR A 238 -5.53 -15.57 -41.00
CA THR A 238 -5.11 -14.37 -40.28
C THR A 238 -4.27 -14.80 -39.06
N ILE A 239 -3.01 -14.39 -39.02
CA ILE A 239 -2.13 -14.63 -37.89
C ILE A 239 -2.28 -13.45 -36.94
N SER A 240 -2.88 -13.66 -35.77
CA SER A 240 -2.94 -12.64 -34.73
C SER A 240 -1.71 -12.72 -33.81
N ARG A 241 -1.14 -11.55 -33.49
CA ARG A 241 -0.12 -11.39 -32.46
C ARG A 241 -0.75 -10.68 -31.27
N GLN A 242 -0.37 -11.09 -30.06
CA GLN A 242 -0.82 -10.44 -28.84
C GLN A 242 0.27 -9.56 -28.27
N LYS A 243 -0.09 -8.30 -27.99
CA LYS A 243 0.70 -7.39 -27.17
C LYS A 243 0.06 -7.30 -25.79
N VAL A 244 0.87 -7.41 -24.74
CA VAL A 244 0.42 -7.32 -23.35
C VAL A 244 1.19 -6.19 -22.67
N ASN A 245 0.50 -5.14 -22.27
CA ASN A 245 1.06 -4.03 -21.52
C ASN A 245 0.75 -4.21 -20.03
N LEU A 246 1.77 -4.11 -19.18
CA LEU A 246 1.72 -4.32 -17.74
C LEU A 246 2.34 -3.12 -17.02
N GLN A 247 1.66 -2.58 -16.01
CA GLN A 247 2.21 -1.47 -15.22
C GLN A 247 2.68 -1.98 -13.87
N LEU A 248 3.98 -1.91 -13.63
CA LEU A 248 4.57 -2.33 -12.36
C LEU A 248 4.63 -1.19 -11.35
N GLY A 249 4.52 0.08 -11.75
CA GLY A 249 4.71 1.21 -10.84
C GLY A 249 6.20 1.41 -10.56
N ASP A 250 6.61 1.52 -9.31
CA ASP A 250 7.97 1.95 -8.98
C ASP A 250 8.82 0.85 -8.32
N LEU A 251 10.15 0.97 -8.42
CA LEU A 251 11.13 0.12 -7.73
C LEU A 251 12.26 0.97 -7.12
N ARG A 252 12.67 0.60 -5.90
CA ARG A 252 13.81 1.24 -5.21
C ARG A 252 15.13 0.64 -5.67
N ALA A 253 16.26 1.22 -5.27
CA ALA A 253 17.55 0.60 -5.48
C ALA A 253 17.64 -0.75 -4.74
N ASP A 254 18.28 -1.75 -5.36
CA ASP A 254 18.44 -3.13 -4.84
C ASP A 254 17.12 -3.89 -4.54
N ASP A 255 16.00 -3.44 -5.11
CA ASP A 255 14.71 -4.13 -5.03
C ASP A 255 14.63 -5.28 -6.05
N ILE A 256 13.83 -6.29 -5.69
CA ILE A 256 13.48 -7.40 -6.59
C ILE A 256 11.96 -7.54 -6.65
N ARG A 257 11.43 -7.61 -7.85
CA ARG A 257 10.00 -7.85 -8.10
C ARG A 257 9.81 -9.00 -9.08
N ASN A 258 8.94 -9.94 -8.72
CA ASN A 258 8.59 -11.08 -9.56
C ASN A 258 7.20 -10.86 -10.19
N LEU A 259 7.09 -11.18 -11.48
CA LEU A 259 5.83 -11.20 -12.22
C LEU A 259 5.60 -12.61 -12.77
N VAL A 260 4.49 -13.23 -12.40
CA VAL A 260 4.15 -14.57 -12.86
C VAL A 260 3.03 -14.50 -13.89
N LEU A 261 3.30 -15.06 -15.07
CA LEU A 261 2.41 -15.04 -16.23
C LEU A 261 2.11 -16.47 -16.65
N ARG A 262 0.86 -16.72 -17.02
CA ARG A 262 0.41 -17.96 -17.63
C ARG A 262 0.21 -17.73 -19.13
N LEU A 263 0.93 -18.49 -19.94
CA LEU A 263 0.87 -18.48 -21.40
C LEU A 263 0.36 -19.83 -21.90
N GLU A 264 -0.37 -19.82 -22.99
CA GLU A 264 -0.72 -20.99 -23.79
C GLU A 264 0.06 -20.93 -25.09
N ILE A 265 0.70 -22.04 -25.47
CA ILE A 265 1.65 -22.07 -26.58
C ILE A 265 1.23 -23.21 -27.50
N ASP A 266 1.05 -22.91 -28.78
CA ASP A 266 0.84 -23.92 -29.81
C ASP A 266 2.14 -24.71 -30.04
N ASP A 267 2.05 -26.03 -30.11
CA ASP A 267 3.19 -26.94 -30.30
C ASP A 267 4.05 -26.58 -31.51
N ARG A 268 3.46 -25.99 -32.55
CA ARG A 268 4.16 -25.53 -33.75
C ARG A 268 5.17 -24.42 -33.45
N VAL A 269 4.90 -23.55 -32.49
CA VAL A 269 5.81 -22.46 -32.08
C VAL A 269 7.04 -23.04 -31.38
N SER A 270 6.87 -24.13 -30.62
CA SER A 270 7.97 -24.79 -29.92
C SER A 270 9.04 -25.40 -30.84
N GLN A 271 8.74 -25.52 -32.14
CA GLN A 271 9.64 -26.04 -33.17
C GLN A 271 10.38 -24.93 -33.92
N THR A 272 10.03 -23.66 -33.69
CA THR A 272 10.66 -22.51 -34.34
C THR A 272 11.88 -22.05 -33.56
N GLU A 273 12.89 -21.49 -34.26
CA GLU A 273 14.06 -20.88 -33.62
C GLU A 273 13.81 -19.41 -33.19
N SER A 274 12.64 -18.86 -33.52
CA SER A 274 12.25 -17.50 -33.14
C SER A 274 11.91 -17.37 -31.66
N PRO A 275 12.16 -16.20 -31.04
CA PRO A 275 11.68 -15.90 -29.69
C PRO A 275 10.16 -16.00 -29.63
N PHE A 276 9.66 -16.63 -28.57
CA PHE A 276 8.22 -16.77 -28.34
C PHE A 276 7.62 -15.53 -27.64
N CYS A 277 8.48 -14.72 -27.01
CA CYS A 277 8.11 -13.50 -26.31
C CYS A 277 9.28 -12.51 -26.35
N GLU A 278 9.03 -11.29 -26.80
CA GLU A 278 9.92 -10.15 -26.58
C GLU A 278 9.36 -9.28 -25.46
N VAL A 279 10.22 -8.83 -24.56
CA VAL A 279 9.88 -7.99 -23.41
C VAL A 279 10.58 -6.66 -23.57
N ASN A 280 9.79 -5.60 -23.74
CA ASN A 280 10.27 -4.23 -23.74
C ASN A 280 9.83 -3.58 -22.42
N LEU A 281 10.77 -3.14 -21.62
CA LEU A 281 10.52 -2.42 -20.37
C LEU A 281 10.98 -0.97 -20.54
N SER A 282 10.19 -0.03 -20.02
CA SER A 282 10.53 1.38 -19.96
C SER A 282 10.30 1.93 -18.57
N TYR A 283 11.16 2.84 -18.12
CA TYR A 283 11.06 3.46 -16.79
C TYR A 283 11.83 4.78 -16.72
N TYR A 284 11.44 5.65 -15.80
CA TYR A 284 12.23 6.84 -15.45
C TYR A 284 13.30 6.48 -14.43
N ASN A 285 14.57 6.63 -14.80
CA ASN A 285 15.72 6.39 -13.93
C ASN A 285 16.04 7.63 -13.10
N LEU A 286 15.72 7.58 -11.81
CA LEU A 286 15.92 8.71 -10.90
C LEU A 286 17.39 8.94 -10.54
N SER A 287 18.23 7.90 -10.66
CA SER A 287 19.68 8.05 -10.46
C SER A 287 20.36 8.85 -11.57
N LYS A 288 19.71 8.96 -12.74
CA LYS A 288 20.18 9.70 -13.92
C LYS A 288 19.27 10.87 -14.27
N GLN A 289 18.87 11.66 -13.28
CA GLN A 289 18.05 12.89 -13.48
C GLN A 289 16.74 12.62 -14.24
N ASN A 290 16.02 11.55 -13.89
CA ASN A 290 14.75 11.15 -14.50
C ASN A 290 14.86 10.85 -16.01
N ALA A 291 16.01 10.34 -16.46
CA ALA A 291 16.15 9.87 -17.84
C ALA A 291 15.22 8.69 -18.10
N LEU A 292 14.48 8.73 -19.21
CA LEU A 292 13.68 7.59 -19.67
C LEU A 292 14.61 6.52 -20.25
N GLU A 293 14.65 5.35 -19.62
CA GLU A 293 15.47 4.22 -20.04
C GLU A 293 14.61 3.06 -20.55
N TRP A 294 15.20 2.26 -21.43
CA TRP A 294 14.57 1.12 -22.07
C TRP A 294 15.43 -0.12 -21.89
N VAL A 295 14.80 -1.23 -21.53
CA VAL A 295 15.43 -2.55 -21.43
C VAL A 295 14.67 -3.50 -22.35
N LYS A 296 15.39 -4.20 -23.22
CA LYS A 296 14.80 -5.18 -24.13
C LYS A 296 15.40 -6.55 -23.86
N GLU A 297 14.52 -7.53 -23.65
CA GLU A 297 14.88 -8.94 -23.45
C GLU A 297 14.04 -9.83 -24.36
N SER A 298 14.57 -10.99 -24.73
CA SER A 298 13.84 -11.94 -25.59
C SER A 298 13.93 -13.36 -25.05
N PHE A 299 12.81 -14.07 -25.09
CA PHE A 299 12.69 -15.42 -24.55
C PHE A 299 12.49 -16.43 -25.69
N GLN A 300 13.37 -17.43 -25.73
CA GLN A 300 13.37 -18.52 -26.71
C GLN A 300 13.20 -19.87 -26.02
N PHE A 301 12.72 -20.87 -26.73
CA PHE A 301 12.65 -22.22 -26.18
C PHE A 301 14.05 -22.83 -26.06
N PRO A 302 14.39 -23.44 -24.91
CA PRO A 302 15.67 -24.10 -24.74
C PRO A 302 15.78 -25.32 -25.68
N LYS A 303 16.92 -25.46 -26.36
CA LYS A 303 17.23 -26.61 -27.21
C LYS A 303 17.58 -27.83 -26.32
N GLY A 304 16.82 -28.93 -26.40
CA GLY A 304 17.17 -30.21 -25.75
C GLY A 304 16.04 -30.99 -25.06
N LYS A 305 16.39 -32.10 -24.40
CA LYS A 305 15.48 -33.09 -23.79
C LYS A 305 14.88 -32.69 -22.42
N ASN A 306 15.00 -31.44 -21.97
CA ASN A 306 14.39 -30.99 -20.70
C ASN A 306 12.90 -30.64 -20.84
N ARG A 307 12.14 -31.36 -21.68
CA ARG A 307 10.69 -31.22 -21.75
C ARG A 307 10.08 -31.78 -20.45
N GLY A 308 9.38 -30.93 -19.70
CA GLY A 308 8.61 -31.32 -18.52
C GLY A 308 9.27 -31.10 -17.15
N LYS A 309 10.48 -30.52 -17.08
CA LYS A 309 11.03 -30.09 -15.77
C LYS A 309 10.35 -28.80 -15.32
N GLN A 310 9.70 -28.85 -14.16
CA GLN A 310 9.19 -27.66 -13.49
C GLN A 310 10.35 -26.93 -12.77
N ASP A 311 10.36 -25.61 -12.88
CA ASP A 311 11.27 -24.77 -12.12
C ASP A 311 10.70 -24.57 -10.70
N PRO A 312 11.42 -24.98 -9.63
CA PRO A 312 10.96 -24.83 -8.26
C PRO A 312 10.61 -23.40 -7.86
N ASP A 313 11.38 -22.40 -8.29
CA ASP A 313 11.13 -20.99 -7.96
C ASP A 313 9.79 -20.53 -8.56
N VAL A 314 9.52 -20.94 -9.80
CA VAL A 314 8.28 -20.61 -10.50
C VAL A 314 7.09 -21.30 -9.84
N LEU A 315 7.25 -22.56 -9.45
CA LEU A 315 6.20 -23.33 -8.78
C LEU A 315 5.82 -22.70 -7.44
N VAL A 316 6.82 -22.31 -6.64
CA VAL A 316 6.59 -21.63 -5.35
C VAL A 316 5.80 -20.35 -5.54
N GLU A 317 6.18 -19.50 -6.50
CA GLU A 317 5.45 -18.25 -6.75
C GLU A 317 4.02 -18.46 -7.29
N ILE A 318 3.81 -19.50 -8.10
CA ILE A 318 2.46 -19.89 -8.53
C ILE A 318 1.61 -20.28 -7.32
N LEU A 319 2.13 -21.10 -6.41
CA LEU A 319 1.41 -21.54 -5.21
C LEU A 319 1.06 -20.38 -4.30
N VAL A 320 1.98 -19.43 -4.10
CA VAL A 320 1.74 -18.21 -3.30
C VAL A 320 0.66 -17.34 -3.94
N ALA A 321 0.72 -17.11 -5.25
CA ALA A 321 -0.27 -16.31 -5.97
C ALA A 321 -1.67 -16.97 -5.97
N ASN A 322 -1.73 -18.29 -6.21
CA ASN A 322 -2.96 -19.06 -6.18
C ASN A 322 -3.59 -19.05 -4.79
N ALA A 323 -2.79 -19.19 -3.71
CA ALA A 323 -3.30 -19.11 -2.35
C ALA A 323 -3.87 -17.73 -2.03
N THR A 324 -3.21 -16.66 -2.49
CA THR A 324 -3.67 -15.28 -2.29
C THR A 324 -5.01 -15.05 -2.98
N THR A 325 -5.12 -15.45 -4.26
CA THR A 325 -6.38 -15.36 -5.02
C THR A 325 -7.46 -16.25 -4.42
N GLY A 326 -7.09 -17.47 -4.04
CA GLY A 326 -7.98 -18.47 -3.45
C GLY A 326 -8.57 -18.03 -2.11
N ILE A 327 -7.80 -17.37 -1.25
CA ILE A 327 -8.31 -16.81 0.02
C ILE A 327 -9.44 -15.79 -0.25
N ARG A 328 -9.30 -14.96 -1.29
CA ARG A 328 -10.33 -13.99 -1.70
C ARG A 328 -11.59 -14.71 -2.20
N GLU A 329 -11.42 -15.71 -3.07
CA GLU A 329 -12.53 -16.49 -3.61
C GLU A 329 -13.27 -17.28 -2.51
N ILE A 330 -12.55 -17.91 -1.59
CA ILE A 330 -13.11 -18.56 -0.40
C ILE A 330 -13.93 -17.57 0.42
N SER A 331 -13.41 -16.36 0.64
CA SER A 331 -14.13 -15.31 1.37
C SER A 331 -15.43 -14.90 0.68
N ASP A 332 -15.44 -14.83 -0.65
CA ASP A 332 -16.63 -14.49 -1.43
C ASP A 332 -17.66 -15.64 -1.46
N LEU A 333 -17.21 -16.90 -1.55
CA LEU A 333 -18.08 -18.08 -1.46
C LEU A 333 -18.78 -18.14 -0.10
N ILE A 334 -18.06 -17.86 1.00
CA ILE A 334 -18.64 -17.79 2.35
C ILE A 334 -19.70 -16.69 2.44
N LYS A 335 -19.42 -15.49 1.91
CA LYS A 335 -20.40 -14.37 1.89
C LYS A 335 -21.68 -14.73 1.15
N ARG A 336 -21.59 -15.56 0.09
CA ARG A 336 -22.73 -16.03 -0.70
C ARG A 336 -23.42 -17.26 -0.11
N GLY A 337 -22.96 -17.78 1.02
CA GLY A 337 -23.52 -18.96 1.69
C GLY A 337 -23.08 -20.31 1.10
N HIS A 338 -22.13 -20.32 0.16
CA HIS A 338 -21.59 -21.53 -0.47
C HIS A 338 -20.44 -22.14 0.35
N SER A 339 -20.75 -22.55 1.58
CA SER A 339 -19.73 -23.02 2.54
C SER A 339 -19.03 -24.32 2.14
N GLU A 340 -19.72 -25.23 1.44
CA GLU A 340 -19.11 -26.50 1.01
C GLU A 340 -18.10 -26.30 -0.13
N ASP A 341 -18.42 -25.43 -1.10
CA ASP A 341 -17.49 -25.06 -2.18
C ASP A 341 -16.24 -24.34 -1.63
N ALA A 342 -16.44 -23.46 -0.64
CA ALA A 342 -15.36 -22.78 0.06
C ALA A 342 -14.42 -23.76 0.79
N LYS A 343 -14.97 -24.78 1.46
CA LYS A 343 -14.18 -25.85 2.11
C LYS A 343 -13.42 -26.69 1.09
N ALA A 344 -14.04 -27.06 -0.03
CA ALA A 344 -13.40 -27.84 -1.08
C ALA A 344 -12.21 -27.11 -1.70
N LEU A 345 -12.38 -25.83 -2.04
CA LEU A 345 -11.31 -24.98 -2.57
C LEU A 345 -10.16 -24.83 -1.56
N LEU A 346 -10.50 -24.56 -0.30
CA LEU A 346 -9.52 -24.43 0.78
C LEU A 346 -8.70 -25.71 0.99
N PHE A 347 -9.36 -26.86 1.01
CA PHE A 347 -8.71 -28.16 1.13
C PHE A 347 -7.73 -28.39 -0.02
N GLY A 348 -8.13 -28.08 -1.26
CA GLY A 348 -7.27 -28.17 -2.44
C GLY A 348 -5.98 -27.35 -2.30
N LEU A 349 -6.12 -26.06 -1.96
CA LEU A 349 -4.96 -25.17 -1.75
C LEU A 349 -4.02 -25.67 -0.64
N ILE A 350 -4.57 -26.18 0.45
CA ILE A 350 -3.79 -26.74 1.56
C ILE A 350 -2.98 -27.96 1.09
N GLN A 351 -3.58 -28.87 0.31
CA GLN A 351 -2.88 -30.04 -0.20
C GLN A 351 -1.79 -29.67 -1.21
N ASP A 352 -2.07 -28.74 -2.12
CA ASP A 352 -1.09 -28.28 -3.11
C ASP A 352 0.14 -27.67 -2.43
N ILE A 353 -0.05 -26.87 -1.39
CA ILE A 353 1.06 -26.29 -0.63
C ILE A 353 1.81 -27.35 0.18
N LYS A 354 1.10 -28.27 0.86
CA LYS A 354 1.73 -29.36 1.63
C LYS A 354 2.63 -30.24 0.76
N ASN A 355 2.16 -30.62 -0.43
CA ASN A 355 2.91 -31.48 -1.36
C ASN A 355 4.21 -30.81 -1.84
N ASN A 356 4.23 -29.48 -1.91
CA ASN A 356 5.35 -28.71 -2.44
C ASN A 356 6.16 -27.97 -1.36
N LEU A 357 5.84 -28.17 -0.07
CA LEU A 357 6.44 -27.47 1.07
C LEU A 357 7.98 -27.60 1.10
N HIS A 358 8.52 -28.73 0.64
CA HIS A 358 9.95 -29.01 0.59
C HIS A 358 10.75 -28.07 -0.32
N PHE A 359 10.13 -27.44 -1.32
CA PHE A 359 10.80 -26.50 -2.22
C PHE A 359 11.07 -25.14 -1.55
N ALA A 360 10.16 -24.68 -0.67
CA ALA A 360 10.33 -23.44 0.09
C ALA A 360 9.62 -23.54 1.44
N PRO A 361 10.20 -24.24 2.43
CA PRO A 361 9.52 -24.58 3.70
C PRO A 361 9.00 -23.37 4.45
N ASN A 362 9.72 -22.25 4.40
CA ASN A 362 9.35 -21.03 5.12
C ASN A 362 8.19 -20.28 4.42
N ALA A 363 8.36 -19.94 3.14
CA ALA A 363 7.37 -19.19 2.36
C ALA A 363 6.04 -19.97 2.23
N LEU A 364 6.12 -21.24 1.85
CA LEU A 364 4.94 -22.11 1.72
C LEU A 364 4.35 -22.47 3.09
N GLY A 365 5.18 -22.61 4.13
CA GLY A 365 4.72 -22.86 5.50
C GLY A 365 3.90 -21.71 6.08
N SER A 366 4.29 -20.46 5.82
CA SER A 366 3.52 -19.28 6.23
C SER A 366 2.14 -19.23 5.56
N VAL A 367 2.10 -19.48 4.24
CA VAL A 367 0.84 -19.52 3.49
C VAL A 367 -0.05 -20.66 3.98
N LEU A 368 0.52 -21.84 4.22
CA LEU A 368 -0.17 -23.00 4.78
C LEU A 368 -0.82 -22.67 6.13
N GLY A 369 -0.08 -22.00 7.03
CA GLY A 369 -0.60 -21.58 8.33
C GLY A 369 -1.84 -20.68 8.21
N ARG A 370 -1.83 -19.70 7.28
CA ARG A 370 -2.99 -18.83 7.03
C ARG A 370 -4.21 -19.61 6.54
N LEU A 371 -4.01 -20.55 5.61
CA LEU A 371 -5.08 -21.40 5.11
C LEU A 371 -5.64 -22.31 6.22
N GLN A 372 -4.81 -22.85 7.10
CA GLN A 372 -5.26 -23.67 8.23
C GLN A 372 -6.03 -22.88 9.30
N VAL A 373 -5.63 -21.63 9.56
CA VAL A 373 -6.41 -20.72 10.42
C VAL A 373 -7.78 -20.44 9.80
N LEU A 374 -7.83 -20.22 8.48
CA LEU A 374 -9.08 -20.05 7.75
C LEU A 374 -9.95 -21.32 7.80
N GLU A 375 -9.35 -22.49 7.67
CA GLU A 375 -10.01 -23.80 7.77
C GLU A 375 -10.65 -23.98 9.14
N THR A 376 -9.92 -23.63 10.20
CA THR A 376 -10.42 -23.65 11.57
C THR A 376 -11.61 -22.69 11.72
N LYS A 377 -11.53 -21.47 11.18
CA LYS A 377 -12.63 -20.48 11.24
C LYS A 377 -13.89 -20.94 10.50
N ILE A 378 -13.75 -21.64 9.38
CA ILE A 378 -14.87 -22.17 8.59
C ILE A 378 -15.49 -23.41 9.26
N THR A 379 -14.67 -24.23 9.92
CA THR A 379 -15.14 -25.46 10.58
C THR A 379 -15.74 -25.22 11.96
N THR A 380 -15.34 -24.16 12.67
CA THR A 380 -15.74 -23.90 14.07
C THR A 380 -17.07 -23.16 14.28
N LYS A 381 -17.85 -22.83 13.24
CA LYS A 381 -19.16 -22.14 13.42
C LYS A 381 -20.36 -22.84 12.78
N SER A 382 -21.04 -23.66 13.59
CA SER A 382 -22.50 -23.61 13.75
C SER A 382 -22.87 -22.33 14.53
N ASP A 383 -23.97 -21.68 14.14
CA ASP A 383 -24.77 -20.68 14.88
C ASP A 383 -24.31 -19.23 15.12
N ASP A 384 -23.03 -18.85 15.05
CA ASP A 384 -22.63 -17.49 15.48
C ASP A 384 -22.15 -16.53 14.36
N LEU A 385 -22.59 -16.78 13.12
CA LEU A 385 -22.13 -16.03 11.94
C LEU A 385 -23.04 -14.85 11.54
N ASN A 386 -24.31 -14.84 11.93
CA ASN A 386 -25.25 -13.80 11.48
C ASN A 386 -25.10 -12.45 12.19
N LYS A 387 -24.39 -12.36 13.32
CA LYS A 387 -24.21 -11.07 14.04
C LYS A 387 -22.86 -10.40 13.82
N HIS A 388 -21.78 -11.16 13.64
CA HIS A 388 -20.43 -10.59 13.56
C HIS A 388 -19.93 -10.36 12.12
N LEU A 389 -20.49 -11.05 11.11
CA LEU A 389 -20.16 -10.79 9.71
C LEU A 389 -20.92 -9.61 9.10
N PHE A 390 -22.00 -9.14 9.75
CA PHE A 390 -22.75 -7.95 9.34
C PHE A 390 -22.06 -6.62 9.71
N MET A 391 -21.08 -6.59 10.62
CA MET A 391 -20.38 -5.35 11.00
C MET A 391 -19.03 -5.16 10.31
N ASN A 392 -18.31 -6.23 9.96
CA ASN A 392 -16.98 -6.13 9.33
C ASN A 392 -17.00 -6.20 7.79
N SER A 393 -18.15 -6.49 7.18
CA SER A 393 -18.27 -6.56 5.71
C SER A 393 -18.73 -5.26 5.05
N GLN A 394 -19.16 -4.24 5.81
CA GLN A 394 -19.54 -2.94 5.26
C GLN A 394 -18.36 -1.98 5.03
N ILE A 395 -17.19 -2.21 5.63
CA ILE A 395 -16.04 -1.29 5.52
C ILE A 395 -15.05 -1.74 4.41
N LEU A 396 -15.10 -2.99 3.97
CA LEU A 396 -14.16 -3.59 3.00
C LEU A 396 -14.74 -3.81 1.58
N MET A 397 -15.92 -3.26 1.27
CA MET A 397 -16.46 -3.22 -0.08
C MET A 397 -16.84 -1.79 -0.43
N LYS A 398 -16.00 -1.08 -1.19
CA LYS A 398 -16.42 -0.10 -2.24
C LYS A 398 -15.19 0.52 -2.94
N GLY A 399 -14.67 -0.17 -3.95
CA GLY A 399 -14.23 0.46 -5.21
C GLY A 399 -15.43 0.51 -6.18
N PRO A 400 -15.41 1.34 -7.23
CA PRO A 400 -16.51 2.21 -7.62
C PRO A 400 -17.84 1.45 -7.78
N GLU A 401 -18.77 1.68 -6.84
CA GLU A 401 -20.16 1.35 -7.11
C GLU A 401 -20.66 2.22 -8.26
N LYS A 402 -21.16 1.56 -9.31
CA LYS A 402 -22.10 2.21 -10.23
C LYS A 402 -23.36 2.50 -9.43
N LEU A 403 -23.49 3.72 -8.93
CA LEU A 403 -24.77 4.22 -8.43
C LEU A 403 -25.81 4.07 -9.56
N ASP A 404 -26.77 3.16 -9.40
CA ASP A 404 -27.83 2.95 -10.39
C ASP A 404 -28.87 4.06 -10.26
N LEU A 405 -28.70 5.07 -11.10
CA LEU A 405 -29.31 6.38 -10.99
C LEU A 405 -30.29 6.66 -12.12
N LYS A 406 -30.68 5.60 -12.86
CA LYS A 406 -31.40 5.68 -14.14
C LYS A 406 -32.84 6.18 -14.04
N ASP A 407 -33.45 6.12 -12.85
CA ASP A 407 -34.87 6.47 -12.63
C ASP A 407 -35.07 7.66 -11.68
N VAL A 408 -34.03 8.46 -11.41
CA VAL A 408 -34.14 9.62 -10.51
C VAL A 408 -34.63 10.87 -11.28
N VAL A 409 -35.71 11.48 -10.81
CA VAL A 409 -36.22 12.75 -11.33
C VAL A 409 -35.29 13.89 -10.89
N LEU A 410 -34.66 14.56 -11.86
CA LEU A 410 -33.70 15.65 -11.60
C LEU A 410 -34.41 17.00 -11.44
N HIS A 411 -33.93 17.84 -10.53
CA HIS A 411 -34.39 19.21 -10.33
C HIS A 411 -33.21 20.20 -10.22
N ASP A 412 -33.50 21.49 -10.33
CA ASP A 412 -32.51 22.57 -10.42
C ASP A 412 -32.24 23.30 -9.08
N GLU A 413 -32.64 22.69 -7.97
CA GLU A 413 -32.31 23.24 -6.66
C GLU A 413 -30.81 23.08 -6.37
N ILE A 414 -30.25 24.04 -5.63
CA ILE A 414 -28.84 24.07 -5.23
C ILE A 414 -28.73 23.49 -3.83
N PHE A 415 -27.92 22.44 -3.67
CA PHE A 415 -27.57 21.92 -2.35
C PHE A 415 -26.31 22.60 -1.82
N GLU A 416 -26.37 23.12 -0.60
CA GLU A 416 -25.24 23.75 0.07
C GLU A 416 -24.69 22.82 1.16
N TYR A 417 -23.41 22.50 1.04
CA TYR A 417 -22.68 21.74 2.03
C TYR A 417 -21.60 22.61 2.67
N ARG A 418 -21.69 22.82 3.98
CA ARG A 418 -20.64 23.47 4.77
C ARG A 418 -19.74 22.40 5.36
N THR A 419 -18.45 22.52 5.10
CA THR A 419 -17.44 21.65 5.72
C THR A 419 -17.32 21.95 7.20
N ILE A 420 -17.07 20.93 8.01
CA ILE A 420 -16.79 21.07 9.44
C ILE A 420 -15.35 20.65 9.68
N GLY A 421 -14.45 21.60 9.92
CA GLY A 421 -13.00 21.35 10.02
C GLY A 421 -12.36 20.85 8.72
N ASP A 422 -11.15 20.31 8.83
CA ASP A 422 -10.38 19.81 7.68
C ASP A 422 -11.04 18.61 7.01
N ILE A 423 -10.88 18.48 5.68
CA ILE A 423 -11.39 17.35 4.90
C ILE A 423 -10.24 16.38 4.66
N ASP A 424 -10.30 15.25 5.34
CA ASP A 424 -9.31 14.16 5.29
C ASP A 424 -9.97 12.84 4.84
N LEU A 425 -9.17 11.78 4.71
CA LEU A 425 -9.60 10.42 4.37
C LEU A 425 -10.77 9.91 5.24
N TYR A 426 -10.91 10.37 6.49
CA TYR A 426 -11.93 9.88 7.43
C TYR A 426 -13.29 10.56 7.25
N LYS A 427 -13.31 11.85 6.88
CA LYS A 427 -14.56 12.56 6.58
C LYS A 427 -15.05 12.32 5.15
N CYS A 428 -14.16 11.90 4.24
CA CYS A 428 -14.51 11.65 2.85
C CYS A 428 -15.66 10.62 2.67
N PRO A 429 -15.69 9.46 3.36
CA PRO A 429 -16.80 8.52 3.28
C PRO A 429 -18.15 9.10 3.71
N GLU A 430 -18.18 9.91 4.77
CA GLU A 430 -19.41 10.53 5.28
C GLU A 430 -19.96 11.57 4.31
N ILE A 431 -19.08 12.46 3.81
CA ILE A 431 -19.43 13.46 2.79
C ILE A 431 -19.93 12.75 1.54
N LYS A 432 -19.26 11.68 1.12
CA LYS A 432 -19.65 10.89 -0.04
C LYS A 432 -21.04 10.27 0.13
N LEU A 433 -21.33 9.68 1.28
CA LEU A 433 -22.65 9.10 1.58
C LEU A 433 -23.76 10.16 1.54
N LEU A 434 -23.50 11.34 2.13
CA LEU A 434 -24.43 12.48 2.11
C LEU A 434 -24.69 12.93 0.66
N ILE A 435 -23.65 13.03 -0.16
CA ILE A 435 -23.76 13.45 -1.55
C ILE A 435 -24.46 12.38 -2.40
N GLU A 436 -24.19 11.10 -2.18
CA GLU A 436 -24.91 9.99 -2.82
C GLU A 436 -26.40 10.03 -2.47
N GLN A 437 -26.75 10.34 -1.21
CA GLN A 437 -28.13 10.56 -0.81
C GLN A 437 -28.75 11.74 -1.57
N LYS A 438 -28.10 12.90 -1.64
CA LYS A 438 -28.62 14.07 -2.36
C LYS A 438 -28.73 13.83 -3.87
N LEU A 439 -27.81 13.05 -4.44
CA LEU A 439 -27.88 12.61 -5.82
C LEU A 439 -29.09 11.68 -6.08
N SER A 440 -29.51 10.89 -5.09
CA SER A 440 -30.72 10.07 -5.18
C SER A 440 -32.01 10.88 -5.03
N GLU A 441 -31.96 12.01 -4.32
CA GLU A 441 -33.07 12.97 -4.16
C GLU A 441 -33.31 13.83 -5.41
N GLY A 442 -32.35 13.88 -6.34
CA GLY A 442 -32.49 14.57 -7.64
C GLY A 442 -31.62 15.83 -7.80
N TYR A 443 -30.78 16.16 -6.80
CA TYR A 443 -29.88 17.30 -6.87
C TYR A 443 -28.79 17.12 -7.94
N ARG A 444 -28.57 18.16 -8.74
CA ARG A 444 -27.47 18.23 -9.72
C ARG A 444 -26.59 19.48 -9.60
N TYR A 445 -26.96 20.45 -8.77
CA TYR A 445 -26.11 21.62 -8.50
C TYR A 445 -25.74 21.68 -7.02
N MET A 446 -24.46 21.87 -6.74
CA MET A 446 -23.94 21.82 -5.37
C MET A 446 -22.93 22.93 -5.10
N ILE A 447 -22.95 23.46 -3.88
CA ILE A 447 -21.95 24.40 -3.35
C ILE A 447 -21.25 23.76 -2.16
N PHE A 448 -19.92 23.73 -2.20
CA PHE A 448 -19.09 23.32 -1.06
C PHE A 448 -18.45 24.55 -0.43
N ASP A 449 -18.83 24.85 0.81
CA ASP A 449 -18.32 25.97 1.59
C ASP A 449 -17.16 25.51 2.48
N PHE A 450 -15.93 25.92 2.11
CA PHE A 450 -14.67 25.52 2.74
C PHE A 450 -14.23 26.49 3.86
N ILE A 451 -15.13 27.33 4.36
CA ILE A 451 -14.79 28.36 5.36
C ILE A 451 -14.14 27.78 6.64
N GLU A 452 -14.48 26.55 7.04
CA GLU A 452 -13.87 25.85 8.17
C GLU A 452 -12.80 24.83 7.77
N THR A 453 -12.44 24.74 6.48
CA THR A 453 -11.43 23.80 5.96
C THR A 453 -10.09 24.52 5.80
N SER A 454 -9.14 24.20 6.67
CA SER A 454 -7.78 24.74 6.61
C SER A 454 -6.82 23.82 5.84
N HIS A 455 -7.11 22.53 5.78
CA HIS A 455 -6.31 21.53 5.07
C HIS A 455 -7.20 20.53 4.31
N ILE A 456 -6.68 20.07 3.17
CA ILE A 456 -7.24 18.97 2.36
C ILE A 456 -6.12 17.99 1.99
N ASP A 457 -6.40 16.70 1.99
CA ASP A 457 -5.46 15.66 1.56
C ASP A 457 -5.75 15.13 0.14
N SER A 458 -4.97 14.17 -0.34
CA SER A 458 -5.16 13.55 -1.67
C SER A 458 -6.50 12.80 -1.81
N SER A 459 -7.07 12.34 -0.70
CA SER A 459 -8.34 11.61 -0.65
C SER A 459 -9.53 12.57 -0.80
N ALA A 460 -9.47 13.73 -0.15
CA ALA A 460 -10.42 14.83 -0.29
C ALA A 460 -10.46 15.36 -1.72
N ILE A 461 -9.30 15.50 -2.36
CA ILE A 461 -9.20 15.88 -3.77
C ILE A 461 -9.85 14.81 -4.66
N GLY A 462 -9.52 13.54 -4.44
CA GLY A 462 -10.12 12.42 -5.17
C GLY A 462 -11.64 12.38 -5.04
N MET A 463 -12.16 12.61 -3.84
CA MET A 463 -13.59 12.71 -3.56
C MET A 463 -14.24 13.88 -4.30
N VAL A 464 -13.66 15.08 -4.24
CA VAL A 464 -14.23 16.27 -4.91
C VAL A 464 -14.26 16.08 -6.44
N ILE A 465 -13.17 15.54 -7.04
CA ILE A 465 -13.15 15.20 -8.48
C ILE A 465 -14.23 14.16 -8.80
N GLN A 466 -14.40 13.16 -7.95
CA GLN A 466 -15.42 12.13 -8.12
C GLN A 466 -16.84 12.74 -8.11
N ILE A 467 -17.13 13.65 -7.17
CA ILE A 467 -18.41 14.37 -7.06
C ILE A 467 -18.68 15.22 -8.30
N VAL A 468 -17.68 15.98 -8.77
CA VAL A 468 -17.77 16.76 -10.02
C VAL A 468 -18.13 15.85 -11.20
N GLY A 469 -17.49 14.69 -11.29
CA GLY A 469 -17.78 13.69 -12.32
C GLY A 469 -19.22 13.16 -12.26
N TRP A 470 -19.76 12.94 -11.06
CA TRP A 470 -21.15 12.52 -10.88
C TRP A 470 -22.16 13.58 -11.31
N LEU A 471 -21.94 14.84 -10.91
CA LEU A 471 -22.86 15.95 -11.22
C LEU A 471 -22.85 16.27 -12.72
N ARG A 472 -21.68 16.33 -13.36
CA ARG A 472 -21.57 16.65 -14.80
C ARG A 472 -22.25 15.63 -15.71
N ARG A 473 -22.20 14.34 -15.36
CA ARG A 473 -22.92 13.30 -16.11
C ARG A 473 -24.44 13.48 -16.11
N ARG A 474 -24.97 14.33 -15.22
CA ARG A 474 -26.39 14.65 -15.06
C ARG A 474 -26.72 16.10 -15.44
N GLY A 475 -25.82 16.77 -16.16
CA GLY A 475 -25.96 18.17 -16.55
C GLY A 475 -25.84 19.16 -15.39
N GLY A 476 -25.19 18.73 -14.31
CA GLY A 476 -24.98 19.47 -13.08
C GLY A 476 -23.57 20.04 -12.93
N GLU A 477 -23.33 20.81 -11.87
CA GLU A 477 -22.03 21.43 -11.58
C GLU A 477 -21.79 21.56 -10.06
N LEU A 478 -20.52 21.49 -9.67
CA LEU A 478 -20.04 21.82 -8.32
C LEU A 478 -19.30 23.16 -8.33
N VAL A 479 -19.62 24.03 -7.37
CA VAL A 479 -18.85 25.24 -7.08
C VAL A 479 -18.29 25.17 -5.65
N VAL A 480 -17.02 25.49 -5.48
CA VAL A 480 -16.38 25.57 -4.15
C VAL A 480 -16.24 27.03 -3.75
N ALA A 481 -16.56 27.38 -2.51
CA ALA A 481 -16.52 28.73 -1.96
C ALA A 481 -15.64 28.81 -0.71
N ASN A 482 -15.16 30.01 -0.37
CA ASN A 482 -14.38 30.29 0.85
C ASN A 482 -13.12 29.42 1.00
N ILE A 483 -12.32 29.26 -0.06
CA ILE A 483 -11.08 28.47 -0.02
C ILE A 483 -9.95 29.26 0.66
N HIS A 484 -9.33 28.67 1.70
CA HIS A 484 -8.14 29.20 2.38
C HIS A 484 -6.83 29.00 1.58
N ASP A 485 -5.79 29.79 1.86
CA ASP A 485 -4.57 29.86 1.01
C ASP A 485 -3.78 28.54 0.93
N SER A 486 -3.77 27.74 1.99
CA SER A 486 -3.20 26.38 2.01
C SER A 486 -3.89 25.47 1.00
N VAL A 487 -5.23 25.52 0.95
CA VAL A 487 -6.05 24.74 0.03
C VAL A 487 -5.96 25.27 -1.40
N LYS A 488 -5.84 26.59 -1.58
CA LYS A 488 -5.59 27.20 -2.91
C LYS A 488 -4.31 26.67 -3.54
N LYS A 489 -3.19 26.63 -2.79
CA LYS A 489 -1.92 26.09 -3.29
C LYS A 489 -2.05 24.64 -3.76
N ILE A 490 -2.83 23.83 -3.04
CA ILE A 490 -3.10 22.45 -3.42
C ILE A 490 -3.90 22.40 -4.73
N PHE A 491 -4.94 23.24 -4.87
CA PHE A 491 -5.70 23.35 -6.11
C PHE A 491 -4.84 23.83 -7.30
N GLU A 492 -3.84 24.68 -7.06
CA GLU A 492 -2.88 25.13 -8.09
C GLU A 492 -1.94 24.01 -8.52
N ILE A 493 -1.26 23.35 -7.56
CA ILE A 493 -0.30 22.27 -7.82
C ILE A 493 -0.97 21.09 -8.55
N THR A 494 -2.21 20.78 -8.17
CA THR A 494 -3.01 19.69 -8.76
C THR A 494 -3.83 20.11 -9.98
N ARG A 495 -3.74 21.38 -10.40
CA ARG A 495 -4.49 21.96 -11.54
C ARG A 495 -6.01 21.79 -11.45
N LEU A 496 -6.57 21.70 -10.23
CA LEU A 496 -8.00 21.52 -9.99
C LEU A 496 -8.86 22.68 -10.47
N TYR A 497 -8.29 23.89 -10.56
CA TYR A 497 -8.97 25.06 -11.14
C TYR A 497 -9.46 24.84 -12.59
N ASN A 498 -8.87 23.89 -13.33
CA ASN A 498 -9.32 23.53 -14.68
C ASN A 498 -10.59 22.67 -14.68
N HIS A 499 -10.90 22.05 -13.53
CA HIS A 499 -11.97 21.06 -13.41
C HIS A 499 -13.07 21.51 -12.45
N ILE A 500 -12.82 22.47 -11.56
CA ILE A 500 -13.74 22.91 -10.50
C ILE A 500 -13.87 24.43 -10.55
N ARG A 501 -15.11 24.93 -10.50
CA ARG A 501 -15.36 26.37 -10.38
C ARG A 501 -15.19 26.80 -8.93
N VAL A 502 -14.47 27.90 -8.72
CA VAL A 502 -14.21 28.47 -7.40
C VAL A 502 -14.83 29.86 -7.31
N ALA A 503 -15.50 30.14 -6.20
CA ALA A 503 -16.09 31.44 -5.88
C ALA A 503 -15.49 32.01 -4.60
N GLU A 504 -15.53 33.32 -4.42
CA GLU A 504 -14.99 33.97 -3.22
C GLU A 504 -15.79 33.58 -1.97
N ASN A 505 -17.12 33.51 -2.09
CA ASN A 505 -18.04 33.19 -1.00
C ASN A 505 -19.29 32.47 -1.52
N VAL A 506 -20.10 31.92 -0.61
CA VAL A 506 -21.30 31.14 -0.93
C VAL A 506 -22.31 31.95 -1.76
N SER A 507 -22.46 33.26 -1.51
CA SER A 507 -23.37 34.11 -2.29
C SER A 507 -22.94 34.22 -3.75
N SER A 508 -21.64 34.43 -4.00
CA SER A 508 -21.08 34.43 -5.35
C SER A 508 -21.20 33.06 -6.03
N ALA A 509 -21.02 31.96 -5.28
CA ALA A 509 -21.23 30.61 -5.79
C ALA A 509 -22.68 30.36 -6.25
N LYS A 510 -23.67 30.88 -5.49
CA LYS A 510 -25.09 30.83 -5.87
C LYS A 510 -25.36 31.58 -7.17
N GLU A 511 -24.82 32.79 -7.32
CA GLU A 511 -24.99 33.56 -8.56
C GLU A 511 -24.41 32.83 -9.77
N ILE A 512 -23.25 32.19 -9.62
CA ILE A 512 -22.63 31.37 -10.68
C ILE A 512 -23.54 30.22 -11.09
N LEU A 513 -24.04 29.45 -10.12
CA LEU A 513 -24.92 28.32 -10.40
C LEU A 513 -26.27 28.76 -10.96
N GLN A 514 -26.86 29.84 -10.45
CA GLN A 514 -28.11 30.39 -10.99
C GLN A 514 -27.95 30.82 -12.45
N ARG A 515 -26.84 31.47 -12.83
CA ARG A 515 -26.57 31.80 -14.24
C ARG A 515 -26.48 30.56 -15.12
N ILE A 516 -25.85 29.49 -14.62
CA ILE A 516 -25.75 28.20 -15.34
C ILE A 516 -27.13 27.57 -15.51
N ILE A 517 -27.96 27.58 -14.45
CA ILE A 517 -29.34 27.08 -14.48
C ILE A 517 -30.17 27.86 -15.50
N TYR A 518 -30.16 29.20 -15.44
CA TYR A 518 -30.91 30.04 -16.39
C TYR A 518 -30.46 29.86 -17.84
N ALA A 519 -29.15 29.71 -18.10
CA ALA A 519 -28.64 29.44 -19.44
C ALA A 519 -29.14 28.08 -19.97
N ASN A 520 -29.10 27.04 -19.13
CA ASN A 520 -29.57 25.70 -19.47
C ASN A 520 -31.10 25.61 -19.66
N GLU A 521 -31.88 26.48 -19.00
CA GLU A 521 -33.32 26.63 -19.24
C GLU A 521 -33.64 27.39 -20.54
N GLY A 522 -32.80 28.35 -20.92
CA GLY A 522 -32.92 29.11 -22.18
C GLY A 522 -32.71 28.23 -23.42
N ASP A 523 -31.70 27.36 -23.41
CA ASP A 523 -31.42 26.44 -24.51
C ASP A 523 -32.54 25.38 -24.69
N LYS A 524 -33.19 24.94 -23.60
CA LYS A 524 -34.32 24.00 -23.64
C LYS A 524 -35.63 24.57 -24.18
N LYS A 525 -35.76 25.91 -24.30
CA LYS A 525 -36.94 26.57 -24.89
C LYS A 525 -36.78 26.87 -26.38
N ILE A 526 -35.58 26.70 -26.92
CA ILE A 526 -35.24 26.98 -28.34
C ILE A 526 -35.03 25.68 -29.13
N SER A 527 -34.74 24.57 -28.44
CA SER A 527 -34.83 23.19 -28.95
C SER A 527 -36.26 22.64 -28.86
#